data_AF-A0A228RI29-F1
#
_entry.id   AF-A0A228RI29-F1
#
_cell.length_a   1.000
_cell.length_b   1.000
_cell.length_c   1.000
_cell.angle_alpha   90.00
_cell.angle_beta   90.00
_cell.angle_gamma   90.00
#
_symmetry.space_group_name_H-M   'P 1'
#
loop_
_entity.id
_entity.type
_entity.pdbx_description
1 polymer ?
#
loop_
_entity_poly.entity_id
_entity_poly.type
_entity_poly.pdbx_seq_one_letter_code
_entity_poly.pdbx_strand_id
1 'polypeptide(L)'
;MTKHCLWLFMMVSAVALADPTPADEISARSGLPASEVTSLLNNCDSSQTGMNFCAWRDQIVAERELQQVVDKQVHEHPERKALLEARLSKWKAARDASCEKTARKEWGDGSMLPAAKAICATASTKKMTKKLSATRDRNPS
;
A
#
# COMPACT_ATOMS: atom_id res chain seq x y z
N MET A 1 -28.27 34.05 -46.60
CA MET A 1 -26.85 33.71 -46.39
C MET A 1 -26.71 33.10 -45.01
N THR A 2 -26.55 31.79 -44.97
CA THR A 2 -26.46 30.93 -43.79
C THR A 2 -25.15 31.17 -43.04
N LYS A 3 -25.22 31.47 -41.73
CA LYS A 3 -24.06 31.49 -40.83
C LYS A 3 -24.05 30.18 -40.05
N HIS A 4 -23.10 29.30 -40.38
CA HIS A 4 -22.87 28.06 -39.65
C HIS A 4 -22.13 28.33 -38.34
N CYS A 5 -22.83 28.13 -37.21
CA CYS A 5 -22.19 27.98 -35.90
C CYS A 5 -21.56 26.58 -35.82
N LEU A 6 -20.25 26.49 -36.01
CA LEU A 6 -19.48 25.29 -35.69
C LEU A 6 -19.19 25.28 -34.18
N TRP A 7 -20.03 24.57 -33.42
CA TRP A 7 -19.73 24.16 -32.06
C TRP A 7 -18.80 22.94 -32.10
N LEU A 8 -17.53 23.12 -31.73
CA LEU A 8 -16.64 21.99 -31.45
C LEU A 8 -17.00 21.40 -30.07
N PHE A 9 -17.58 20.21 -30.06
CA PHE A 9 -17.67 19.36 -28.88
C PHE A 9 -16.29 18.75 -28.59
N MET A 10 -15.57 19.26 -27.59
CA MET A 10 -14.45 18.53 -26.99
C MET A 10 -15.00 17.35 -26.19
N MET A 11 -14.90 16.14 -26.76
CA MET A 11 -15.11 14.90 -26.02
C MET A 11 -13.90 14.65 -25.12
N VAL A 12 -13.97 15.08 -23.86
CA VAL A 12 -13.03 14.64 -22.82
C VAL A 12 -13.33 13.16 -22.56
N SER A 13 -12.50 12.28 -23.12
CA SER A 13 -12.55 10.86 -22.82
C SER A 13 -12.04 10.66 -21.40
N ALA A 14 -12.91 10.26 -20.49
CA ALA A 14 -12.51 9.82 -19.16
C ALA A 14 -11.76 8.49 -19.30
N VAL A 15 -10.43 8.55 -19.35
CA VAL A 15 -9.60 7.35 -19.21
C VAL A 15 -9.74 6.91 -17.75
N ALA A 16 -10.39 5.78 -17.51
CA ALA A 16 -10.35 5.13 -16.21
C ALA A 16 -8.90 4.69 -15.96
N LEU A 17 -8.15 5.50 -15.22
CA LEU A 17 -6.81 5.15 -14.78
C LEU A 17 -6.93 3.95 -13.83
N ALA A 18 -6.36 2.81 -14.21
CA ALA A 18 -6.22 1.69 -13.29
C ALA A 18 -5.36 2.12 -12.11
N ASP A 19 -5.70 1.65 -10.90
CA ASP A 19 -4.85 1.86 -9.72
C ASP A 19 -3.44 1.32 -9.99
N PRO A 20 -2.38 2.02 -9.54
CA PRO A 20 -1.01 1.58 -9.76
C PRO A 20 -0.81 0.16 -9.23
N THR A 21 -0.06 -0.67 -9.93
CA THR A 21 0.30 -2.00 -9.44
C THR A 21 1.38 -1.88 -8.34
N PRO A 22 1.61 -2.94 -7.53
CA PRO A 22 2.77 -2.94 -6.62
C PRO A 22 4.10 -2.75 -7.36
N ALA A 23 4.22 -3.22 -8.61
CA ALA A 23 5.41 -3.01 -9.42
C ALA A 23 5.59 -1.53 -9.81
N ASP A 24 4.50 -0.81 -10.11
CA ASP A 24 4.55 0.62 -10.42
C ASP A 24 4.96 1.45 -9.19
N GLU A 25 4.43 1.11 -8.01
CA GLU A 25 4.85 1.76 -6.77
C GLU A 25 6.33 1.50 -6.44
N ILE A 26 6.80 0.27 -6.63
CA ILE A 26 8.22 -0.07 -6.41
C ILE A 26 9.11 0.61 -7.46
N SER A 27 8.65 0.72 -8.71
CA SER A 27 9.34 1.47 -9.77
C SER A 27 9.49 2.93 -9.37
N ALA A 28 8.40 3.59 -8.97
CA ALA A 28 8.43 4.97 -8.50
C ALA A 28 9.34 5.16 -7.27
N ARG A 29 9.35 4.19 -6.35
CA ARG A 29 10.17 4.23 -5.12
C ARG A 29 11.66 3.98 -5.37
N SER A 30 11.99 3.08 -6.30
CA SER A 30 13.38 2.67 -6.56
C SER A 30 14.07 3.48 -7.65
N GLY A 31 13.30 4.14 -8.53
CA GLY A 31 13.81 4.79 -9.73
C GLY A 31 14.13 3.81 -10.87
N LEU A 32 13.89 2.50 -10.70
CA LEU A 32 14.10 1.51 -11.75
C LEU A 32 12.88 1.41 -12.67
N PRO A 33 13.06 1.09 -13.97
CA PRO A 33 11.95 0.85 -14.89
C PRO A 33 11.02 -0.27 -14.40
N ALA A 34 9.71 -0.12 -14.64
CA ALA A 34 8.71 -1.12 -14.22
C ALA A 34 8.99 -2.53 -14.78
N SER A 35 9.58 -2.64 -15.97
CA SER A 35 10.00 -3.92 -16.55
C SER A 35 11.12 -4.60 -15.76
N GLU A 36 12.09 -3.83 -15.27
CA GLU A 36 13.19 -4.33 -14.45
C GLU A 36 12.69 -4.73 -13.06
N VAL A 37 11.84 -3.89 -12.45
CA VAL A 37 11.15 -4.22 -11.19
C VAL A 37 10.36 -5.52 -11.33
N THR A 38 9.60 -5.68 -12.41
CA THR A 38 8.82 -6.90 -12.67
C THR A 38 9.72 -8.12 -12.78
N SER A 39 10.85 -8.01 -13.48
CA SER A 39 11.83 -9.10 -13.56
C SER A 39 12.36 -9.50 -12.19
N LEU A 40 12.68 -8.53 -11.33
CA LEU A 40 13.16 -8.78 -9.97
C LEU A 40 12.06 -9.37 -9.07
N LEU A 41 10.81 -8.95 -9.22
CA LEU A 41 9.67 -9.49 -8.48
C LEU A 41 9.31 -10.93 -8.88
N ASN A 42 9.63 -11.34 -10.10
CA ASN A 42 9.43 -12.71 -10.58
C ASN A 42 10.47 -13.69 -10.03
N ASN A 43 11.61 -13.20 -9.52
CA ASN A 43 12.69 -14.03 -9.01
C ASN A 43 13.25 -13.45 -7.70
N CYS A 44 12.45 -13.55 -6.63
CA CYS A 44 12.69 -12.87 -5.36
C CYS A 44 14.04 -13.21 -4.69
N ASP A 45 14.57 -14.40 -4.90
CA ASP A 45 15.79 -14.90 -4.25
C ASP A 45 17.05 -14.75 -5.13
N SER A 46 16.93 -14.19 -6.34
CA SER A 46 18.04 -14.08 -7.29
C SER A 46 19.09 -13.04 -6.90
N SER A 47 18.73 -12.08 -6.03
CA SER A 47 19.62 -11.01 -5.57
C SER A 47 19.07 -10.34 -4.31
N GLN A 48 19.92 -9.59 -3.60
CA GLN A 48 19.47 -8.78 -2.46
C GLN A 48 18.45 -7.72 -2.86
N THR A 49 18.57 -7.14 -4.07
CA THR A 49 17.57 -6.21 -4.61
C THR A 49 16.22 -6.92 -4.82
N GLY A 50 16.24 -8.12 -5.41
CA GLY A 50 15.04 -8.96 -5.57
C GLY A 50 14.36 -9.25 -4.24
N MET A 51 15.15 -9.62 -3.22
CA MET A 51 14.62 -9.89 -1.88
C MET A 51 13.98 -8.64 -1.25
N ASN A 52 14.65 -7.48 -1.37
CA ASN A 52 14.11 -6.21 -0.90
C ASN A 52 12.81 -5.83 -1.61
N PHE A 53 12.74 -6.01 -2.93
CA PHE A 53 11.55 -5.66 -3.71
C PHE A 53 10.37 -6.58 -3.41
N CYS A 54 10.61 -7.88 -3.24
CA CYS A 54 9.54 -8.79 -2.83
C CYS A 54 9.02 -8.47 -1.42
N ALA A 55 9.92 -8.11 -0.49
CA ALA A 55 9.49 -7.64 0.83
C ALA A 55 8.65 -6.35 0.75
N TRP A 56 9.00 -5.42 -0.15
CA TRP A 56 8.19 -4.21 -0.39
C TRP A 56 6.85 -4.53 -1.04
N ARG A 57 6.80 -5.42 -2.03
CA ARG A 57 5.55 -5.87 -2.66
C ARG A 57 4.59 -6.42 -1.63
N ASP A 58 5.08 -7.32 -0.77
CA ASP A 58 4.26 -7.97 0.25
C ASP A 58 3.73 -6.95 1.28
N GLN A 59 4.54 -5.93 1.61
CA GLN A 59 4.10 -4.81 2.44
C GLN A 59 3.00 -4.00 1.75
N ILE A 60 3.17 -3.62 0.49
CA ILE A 60 2.19 -2.85 -0.28
C ILE A 60 0.86 -3.61 -0.35
N VAL A 61 0.90 -4.90 -0.67
CA VAL A 61 -0.30 -5.74 -0.72
C VAL A 61 -1.00 -5.78 0.64
N ALA A 62 -0.27 -5.99 1.74
CA ALA A 62 -0.85 -5.99 3.08
C ALA A 62 -1.46 -4.63 3.48
N GLU A 63 -0.82 -3.52 3.10
CA GLU A 63 -1.39 -2.17 3.34
C GLU A 63 -2.68 -1.95 2.55
N ARG A 64 -2.75 -2.41 1.30
CA ARG A 64 -3.97 -2.33 0.47
C ARG A 64 -5.10 -3.17 1.06
N GLU A 65 -4.81 -4.38 1.52
CA GLU A 65 -5.79 -5.22 2.24
C GLU A 65 -6.31 -4.52 3.51
N LEU A 66 -5.43 -3.88 4.29
CA LEU A 66 -5.84 -3.08 5.43
C LEU A 66 -6.76 -1.94 5.00
N GLN A 67 -6.40 -1.22 3.93
CA GLN A 67 -7.20 -0.10 3.43
C GLN A 67 -8.59 -0.55 2.97
N GLN A 68 -8.71 -1.68 2.27
CA GLN A 68 -10.01 -2.23 1.88
C GLN A 68 -10.93 -2.52 3.08
N VAL A 69 -10.37 -3.06 4.17
CA VAL A 69 -11.14 -3.28 5.41
C VAL A 69 -11.58 -1.95 6.03
N VAL A 70 -10.71 -0.95 6.00
CA VAL A 70 -11.00 0.39 6.53
C VAL A 70 -12.08 1.08 5.70
N ASP A 71 -11.96 1.07 4.39
CA ASP A 71 -12.94 1.68 3.47
C ASP A 71 -14.32 1.06 3.66
N LYS A 72 -14.38 -0.27 3.85
CA LYS A 72 -15.63 -0.94 4.17
C LYS A 72 -16.21 -0.47 5.51
N GLN A 73 -15.42 -0.36 6.57
CA GLN A 73 -15.90 0.15 7.87
C GLN A 73 -16.34 1.60 7.80
N VAL A 74 -15.64 2.43 7.02
CA VAL A 74 -16.01 3.83 6.78
C VAL A 74 -17.31 3.92 5.98
N HIS A 75 -17.52 3.01 5.02
CA HIS A 75 -18.77 2.94 4.27
C HIS A 75 -19.95 2.52 5.17
N GLU A 76 -19.76 1.55 6.07
CA GLU A 76 -20.76 1.09 7.03
C GLU A 76 -21.04 2.11 8.15
N HIS A 77 -20.00 2.82 8.59
CA HIS A 77 -20.04 3.80 9.69
C HIS A 77 -19.28 5.09 9.35
N PRO A 78 -19.82 5.94 8.45
CA PRO A 78 -19.15 7.17 8.01
C PRO A 78 -18.83 8.12 9.17
N GLU A 79 -19.65 8.13 10.22
CA GLU A 79 -19.48 8.97 11.41
C GLU A 79 -18.20 8.64 12.19
N ARG A 80 -17.64 7.44 12.02
CA ARG A 80 -16.42 6.98 12.71
C ARG A 80 -15.15 7.21 11.89
N LYS A 81 -15.25 7.72 10.65
CA LYS A 81 -14.13 7.85 9.71
C LYS A 81 -12.92 8.55 10.33
N ALA A 82 -13.11 9.78 10.82
CA ALA A 82 -12.01 10.60 11.34
C ALA A 82 -11.31 9.93 12.55
N LEU A 83 -12.09 9.29 13.44
CA LEU A 83 -11.56 8.57 14.58
C LEU A 83 -10.75 7.33 14.16
N LEU A 84 -11.26 6.57 13.18
CA LEU A 84 -10.59 5.38 12.66
C LEU A 84 -9.29 5.74 11.94
N GLU A 85 -9.31 6.77 11.08
CA GLU A 85 -8.14 7.29 10.38
C GLU A 85 -7.07 7.81 11.34
N ALA A 86 -7.46 8.59 12.36
CA ALA A 86 -6.53 9.07 13.39
C ALA A 86 -5.88 7.92 14.18
N ARG A 87 -6.68 6.91 14.56
CA ARG A 87 -6.19 5.71 15.24
C ARG A 87 -5.20 4.94 14.37
N LEU A 88 -5.50 4.77 13.09
CA LEU A 88 -4.66 4.05 12.15
C LEU A 88 -3.36 4.80 11.87
N SER A 89 -3.43 6.11 11.67
CA SER A 89 -2.24 6.95 11.48
C SER A 89 -1.29 6.83 12.67
N LYS A 90 -1.80 6.98 13.90
CA LYS A 90 -1.00 6.80 15.13
C LYS A 90 -0.43 5.39 15.23
N TRP A 91 -1.21 4.37 14.88
CA TRP A 91 -0.74 2.98 14.90
C TRP A 91 0.33 2.71 13.85
N LYS A 92 0.20 3.21 12.61
CA LYS A 92 1.20 3.06 11.54
C LYS A 92 2.53 3.69 11.95
N ALA A 93 2.49 4.91 12.50
CA ALA A 93 3.69 5.57 13.02
C ALA A 93 4.39 4.75 14.13
N ALA A 94 3.62 4.22 15.09
CA ALA A 94 4.17 3.38 16.15
C ALA A 94 4.73 2.05 15.62
N ARG A 95 4.05 1.42 14.66
CA ARG A 95 4.52 0.21 13.96
C ARG A 95 5.85 0.49 13.27
N ASP A 96 5.92 1.56 12.49
CA ASP A 96 7.10 1.87 11.68
C ASP A 96 8.32 2.18 12.56
N ALA A 97 8.13 2.93 13.65
CA ALA A 97 9.19 3.16 14.65
C ALA A 97 9.65 1.85 15.33
N SER A 98 8.71 0.96 15.67
CA SER A 98 9.06 -0.34 16.27
C SER A 98 9.79 -1.24 15.28
N CYS A 99 9.36 -1.27 14.02
CA CYS A 99 9.98 -2.07 12.97
C CYS A 99 11.37 -1.55 12.61
N GLU A 100 11.56 -0.22 12.56
CA GLU A 100 12.89 0.39 12.41
C GLU A 100 13.85 -0.07 13.51
N LYS A 101 13.42 0.03 14.76
CA LYS A 101 14.24 -0.35 15.92
C LYS A 101 14.65 -1.82 15.88
N THR A 102 13.69 -2.72 15.61
CA THR A 102 13.96 -4.16 15.55
C THR A 102 14.84 -4.52 14.36
N ALA A 103 14.55 -3.95 13.18
CA ALA A 103 15.32 -4.23 11.98
C ALA A 103 16.78 -3.74 12.11
N ARG A 104 17.01 -2.54 12.67
CA ARG A 104 18.38 -2.05 12.95
C ARG A 104 19.12 -2.90 13.96
N LYS A 105 18.43 -3.45 14.97
CA LYS A 105 19.06 -4.33 15.96
C LYS A 105 19.63 -5.59 15.32
N GLU A 106 18.95 -6.14 14.32
CA GLU A 106 19.34 -7.39 13.67
C GLU A 106 20.26 -7.17 12.45
N TRP A 107 20.01 -6.12 11.67
CA TRP A 107 20.65 -5.89 10.37
C TRP A 107 21.59 -4.69 10.32
N GLY A 108 21.66 -3.88 11.39
CA GLY A 108 22.41 -2.62 11.40
C GLY A 108 21.99 -1.71 10.25
N ASP A 109 22.97 -1.20 9.50
CA ASP A 109 22.79 -0.45 8.26
C ASP A 109 23.01 -1.32 7.00
N GLY A 110 22.90 -2.65 7.13
CA GLY A 110 23.11 -3.59 6.05
C GLY A 110 22.08 -3.45 4.91
N SER A 111 22.42 -3.97 3.74
CA SER A 111 21.59 -3.93 2.52
C SER A 111 20.22 -4.62 2.64
N MET A 112 20.03 -5.45 3.67
CA MET A 112 18.76 -6.12 3.97
C MET A 112 17.90 -5.39 5.02
N LEU A 113 18.40 -4.28 5.59
CA LEU A 113 17.61 -3.43 6.50
C LEU A 113 16.24 -3.03 5.89
N PRO A 114 16.13 -2.61 4.61
CA PRO A 114 14.84 -2.25 4.03
C PRO A 114 13.86 -3.44 3.96
N ALA A 115 14.34 -4.64 3.61
CA ALA A 115 13.53 -5.86 3.61
C ALA A 115 13.03 -6.19 5.02
N ALA A 116 13.92 -6.17 6.02
CA ALA A 116 13.57 -6.49 7.40
C ALA A 116 12.48 -5.55 7.96
N LYS A 117 12.59 -4.24 7.67
CA LYS A 117 11.54 -3.26 8.00
C LYS A 117 10.20 -3.62 7.35
N ALA A 118 10.22 -3.92 6.05
CA ALA A 118 9.01 -4.23 5.28
C ALA A 118 8.34 -5.53 5.74
N ILE A 119 9.12 -6.56 6.06
CA ILE A 119 8.62 -7.83 6.61
C ILE A 119 7.95 -7.61 7.96
N CYS A 120 8.59 -6.86 8.86
CA CYS A 120 8.01 -6.51 10.15
C CYS A 120 6.69 -5.71 10.01
N ALA A 121 6.68 -4.72 9.11
CA ALA A 121 5.50 -3.92 8.83
C ALA A 121 4.36 -4.81 8.30
N THR A 122 4.64 -5.69 7.33
CA THR A 122 3.70 -6.65 6.74
C THR A 122 3.04 -7.52 7.82
N ALA A 123 3.83 -8.13 8.70
CA ALA A 123 3.31 -8.98 9.76
C ALA A 123 2.39 -8.21 10.73
N SER A 124 2.78 -6.98 11.08
CA SER A 124 2.00 -6.11 11.96
C SER A 124 0.71 -5.64 11.29
N THR A 125 0.76 -5.30 10.00
CA THR A 125 -0.40 -4.92 9.19
C THR A 125 -1.40 -6.04 9.08
N LYS A 126 -0.97 -7.27 8.75
CA LYS A 126 -1.85 -8.44 8.73
C LYS A 126 -2.54 -8.69 10.07
N LYS A 127 -1.85 -8.46 11.20
CA LYS A 127 -2.47 -8.54 12.55
C LYS A 127 -3.53 -7.45 12.76
N MET A 128 -3.29 -6.22 12.32
CA MET A 128 -4.27 -5.14 12.41
C MET A 128 -5.49 -5.40 11.52
N THR A 129 -5.28 -5.84 10.28
CA THR A 129 -6.36 -6.20 9.35
C THR A 129 -7.29 -7.25 9.95
N LYS A 130 -6.73 -8.30 10.56
CA LYS A 130 -7.50 -9.33 11.30
C LYS A 130 -8.28 -8.73 12.47
N LYS A 131 -7.65 -7.86 13.27
CA LYS A 131 -8.28 -7.21 14.42
C LYS A 131 -9.49 -6.34 14.01
N LEU A 132 -9.34 -5.54 12.96
CA LEU A 132 -10.43 -4.69 12.46
C LEU A 132 -11.56 -5.55 11.87
N SER A 133 -11.22 -6.58 11.10
CA SER A 133 -12.22 -7.51 10.55
C SER A 133 -13.03 -8.21 11.64
N ALA A 134 -12.37 -8.70 12.70
CA ALA A 134 -13.05 -9.38 13.81
C ALA A 134 -13.93 -8.43 14.66
N THR A 135 -13.59 -7.14 14.72
CA THR A 135 -14.40 -6.14 15.44
C THR A 135 -15.71 -5.86 14.68
N ARG A 136 -15.69 -5.91 13.35
CA ARG A 136 -16.89 -5.82 12.50
C ARG A 136 -17.84 -7.00 12.76
N ASP A 137 -17.30 -8.22 12.83
CA ASP A 137 -18.14 -9.42 12.97
C ASP A 137 -18.77 -9.54 14.38
N ARG A 138 -18.26 -8.80 15.37
CA ARG A 138 -18.86 -8.65 16.70
C ARG A 138 -19.80 -7.45 16.72
N ASN A 139 -20.95 -7.56 16.07
CA ASN A 139 -22.00 -6.57 16.26
C ASN A 139 -22.51 -6.65 17.71
N PRO A 140 -22.57 -5.55 18.49
CA PRO A 140 -23.34 -5.54 19.72
C PRO A 140 -24.83 -5.44 19.34
N SER A 141 -25.63 -6.41 19.79
CA SER A 141 -27.09 -6.32 19.81
C SER A 141 -27.57 -5.15 20.65
#